data_AF-A0A1U9NA55-F1
#
_entry.id   AF-A0A1U9NA55-F1
#
_cell.length_a   1.000
_cell.length_b   1.000
_cell.length_c   1.000
_cell.angle_alpha   90.00
_cell.angle_beta   90.00
_cell.angle_gamma   90.00
#
_symmetry.space_group_name_H-M   'P 1'
#
loop_
_entity.id
_entity.type
_entity.pdbx_description
1 polymer ?
#
loop_
_entity_poly.entity_id
_entity_poly.type
_entity_poly.pdbx_seq_one_letter_code
_entity_poly.pdbx_strand_id
1 'polypeptide(L)'
;MNQERILHELNKGASAWNLWRKQNAPGDINLDGIELHGMDLSHYDFSKISLRYATITHCVFKHTDLIWVNCEGSLLQHNDFSQAKLIATNLTRCNLSHSQLRLANLLTANTTNAILDYIDFRGQDISGLMLRDVSLVGSNLTGQQLARVDLTNTNLEGANLQDADLSNALLAGARLINCNFQGARLSGALCKSANFSGVDLSGMDLHKVDFSNADLSDCDLRSASLSKAKLMNTDLSGAKLWDTNTTGWLINNIRCTHSYWDKAGKQKTAYRMHEFERIFAEAITIELRYPYRLADHELATLPIFMEHLAAVHWGTILRLKSISDVAGGALVKFVVEEVGSHNPTELKNQLQAEAERIQLAQLMLRNNTQLHLQLKEKVAAIREEFWPRLLELAVDHEHEQVRNLTILFMDLKGFSKWSDGELSEKLSLFRGLVKPILKKFSAGHPNMEGDSLRVTFTNATAGVSCACMIRNVLNAAGFELRIGVELGEVLVVHNEVTDVPDLEGVAVSMAARMEAAAEPGEVLVSQRVRHYAERSELFQFTPRHVPLKKSIGSLAQGETIECFAVHTVKNIQEMLA
;
A
#
# COMPACT_ATOMS: atom_id res chain seq x y z
N MET A 1 38.45 47.96 0.09
CA MET A 1 39.73 48.11 -0.64
C MET A 1 39.51 47.97 -2.14
N ASN A 2 40.41 48.49 -3.00
CA ASN A 2 40.35 48.22 -4.45
C ASN A 2 40.70 46.74 -4.72
N GLN A 3 39.88 46.04 -5.50
CA GLN A 3 40.02 44.62 -5.84
C GLN A 3 41.35 44.30 -6.53
N GLU A 4 41.86 45.19 -7.38
CA GLU A 4 43.17 45.03 -8.04
C GLU A 4 44.32 44.92 -7.03
N ARG A 5 44.26 45.70 -5.94
CA ARG A 5 45.27 45.65 -4.89
C ARG A 5 45.19 44.34 -4.11
N ILE A 6 43.98 43.83 -3.86
CA ILE A 6 43.78 42.54 -3.20
C ILE A 6 44.32 41.40 -4.07
N LEU A 7 44.03 41.43 -5.38
CA LEU A 7 44.57 40.49 -6.37
C LEU A 7 46.11 40.53 -6.43
N HIS A 8 46.71 41.73 -6.39
CA HIS A 8 48.16 41.87 -6.37
C HIS A 8 48.78 41.20 -5.13
N GLU A 9 48.19 41.34 -3.94
CA GLU A 9 48.66 40.65 -2.74
C GLU A 9 48.41 39.14 -2.80
N LEU A 10 47.28 38.71 -3.37
CA LEU A 10 46.93 37.30 -3.56
C LEU A 10 47.96 36.58 -4.45
N ASN A 11 48.44 37.25 -5.51
CA ASN A 11 49.47 36.74 -6.43
C ASN A 11 50.88 36.64 -5.82
N LYS A 12 51.14 37.23 -4.65
CA LYS A 12 52.45 37.11 -3.96
C LYS A 12 52.63 35.79 -3.20
N GLY A 13 51.59 34.95 -3.12
CA GLY A 13 51.63 33.66 -2.43
C GLY A 13 51.02 33.69 -1.02
N ALA A 14 50.74 32.49 -0.48
CA ALA A 14 50.03 32.29 0.79
C ALA A 14 50.68 33.01 1.98
N SER A 15 52.02 32.96 2.11
CA SER A 15 52.74 33.60 3.22
C SER A 15 52.60 35.12 3.23
N ALA A 16 52.68 35.75 2.05
CA ALA A 16 52.53 37.18 1.90
C ALA A 16 51.07 37.60 2.16
N TRP A 17 50.11 36.86 1.60
CA TRP A 17 48.68 37.08 1.84
C TRP A 17 48.34 37.00 3.33
N ASN A 18 48.76 35.94 4.01
CA ASN A 18 48.48 35.71 5.42
C ASN A 18 49.09 36.80 6.32
N LEU A 19 50.29 37.30 6.00
CA LEU A 19 50.91 38.41 6.73
C LEU A 19 50.19 39.74 6.47
N TRP A 20 49.90 40.03 5.20
CA TRP A 20 49.20 41.25 4.78
C TRP A 20 47.81 41.33 5.41
N ARG A 21 47.06 40.22 5.40
CA ARG A 21 45.75 40.12 6.03
C ARG A 21 45.79 40.42 7.52
N LYS A 22 46.80 39.96 8.27
CA LYS A 22 46.89 40.26 9.72
C LYS A 22 46.96 41.75 10.02
N GLN A 23 47.42 42.55 9.06
CA GLN A 23 47.55 44.00 9.17
C GLN A 23 46.30 44.76 8.69
N ASN A 24 45.34 44.08 8.05
CA ASN A 24 44.14 44.69 7.47
C ASN A 24 42.87 44.05 8.07
N ALA A 25 41.81 44.83 8.27
CA ALA A 25 40.59 44.29 8.89
C ALA A 25 39.91 43.26 7.97
N PRO A 26 39.55 42.05 8.45
CA PRO A 26 38.95 41.00 7.61
C PRO A 26 37.65 41.44 6.91
N GLY A 27 36.84 42.29 7.54
CA GLY A 27 35.59 42.81 6.98
C GLY A 27 35.76 43.78 5.80
N ASP A 28 36.96 44.29 5.55
CA ASP A 28 37.25 45.24 4.46
C ASP A 28 37.71 44.55 3.16
N ILE A 29 37.93 43.23 3.22
CA ILE A 29 38.38 42.42 2.08
C ILE A 29 37.13 41.87 1.37
N ASN A 30 36.72 42.59 0.34
CA ASN A 30 35.62 42.21 -0.54
C ASN A 30 36.19 41.77 -1.90
N LEU A 31 35.90 40.53 -2.28
CA LEU A 31 36.25 39.89 -3.54
C LEU A 31 34.98 39.36 -4.26
N ASP A 32 33.85 40.02 -4.06
CA ASP A 32 32.61 39.71 -4.76
C ASP A 32 32.82 39.81 -6.28
N GLY A 33 32.26 38.86 -7.03
CA GLY A 33 32.37 38.82 -8.49
C GLY A 33 33.78 38.52 -9.03
N ILE A 34 34.73 38.13 -8.17
CA ILE A 34 36.09 37.80 -8.63
C ILE A 34 36.08 36.55 -9.53
N GLU A 35 36.95 36.55 -10.53
CA GLU A 35 37.20 35.41 -11.39
C GLU A 35 38.61 34.85 -11.11
N LEU A 36 38.68 33.60 -10.67
CA LEU A 36 39.93 32.88 -10.41
C LEU A 36 39.85 31.52 -11.12
N HIS A 37 40.88 31.19 -11.89
CA HIS A 37 40.93 29.93 -12.62
C HIS A 37 42.30 29.30 -12.54
N GLY A 38 42.35 28.00 -12.20
CA GLY A 38 43.61 27.23 -12.24
C GLY A 38 44.66 27.66 -11.21
N MET A 39 44.28 28.40 -10.16
CA MET A 39 45.23 28.93 -9.17
C MET A 39 45.47 27.96 -8.03
N ASP A 40 46.71 27.92 -7.54
CA ASP A 40 47.02 27.27 -6.27
C ASP A 40 46.81 28.25 -5.11
N LEU A 41 45.75 28.00 -4.36
CA LEU A 41 45.30 28.78 -3.20
C LEU A 41 45.47 27.98 -1.90
N SER A 42 46.36 26.98 -1.90
CA SER A 42 46.64 26.15 -0.73
C SER A 42 47.27 26.96 0.41
N HIS A 43 46.89 26.66 1.65
CA HIS A 43 47.37 27.33 2.88
C HIS A 43 47.01 28.83 3.03
N TYR A 44 46.17 29.38 2.15
CA TYR A 44 45.67 30.73 2.33
C TYR A 44 44.70 30.77 3.52
N ASP A 45 44.70 31.86 4.28
CA ASP A 45 43.61 32.20 5.18
C ASP A 45 42.65 33.12 4.45
N PHE A 46 41.49 32.61 4.07
CA PHE A 46 40.39 33.37 3.49
C PHE A 46 39.30 33.71 4.49
N SER A 47 39.40 33.30 5.76
CA SER A 47 38.36 33.50 6.79
C SER A 47 37.73 34.91 6.81
N LYS A 48 36.41 34.99 6.98
CA LYS A 48 35.63 36.23 7.13
C LYS A 48 35.61 37.21 5.93
N ILE A 49 35.93 36.75 4.73
CA ILE A 49 35.81 37.60 3.52
C ILE A 49 34.51 37.36 2.78
N SER A 50 34.21 38.29 1.88
CA SER A 50 33.14 38.15 0.91
C SER A 50 33.72 37.71 -0.45
N LEU A 51 33.17 36.63 -0.97
CA LEU A 51 33.41 36.05 -2.29
C LEU A 51 32.06 35.82 -2.98
N ARG A 52 31.06 36.69 -2.80
CA ARG A 52 29.73 36.46 -3.37
C ARG A 52 29.76 36.53 -4.89
N TYR A 53 29.00 35.69 -5.55
CA TYR A 53 28.91 35.64 -7.01
C TYR A 53 30.28 35.51 -7.70
N ALA A 54 31.27 34.93 -7.00
CA ALA A 54 32.59 34.71 -7.56
C ALA A 54 32.57 33.51 -8.51
N THR A 55 33.44 33.54 -9.52
CA THR A 55 33.70 32.40 -10.40
C THR A 55 35.09 31.87 -10.11
N ILE A 56 35.17 30.81 -9.32
CA ILE A 56 36.41 30.17 -8.91
C ILE A 56 36.38 28.73 -9.40
N THR A 57 37.15 28.38 -10.41
CA THR A 57 37.10 27.02 -10.98
C THR A 57 38.49 26.45 -11.19
N HIS A 58 38.62 25.13 -11.05
CA HIS A 58 39.90 24.41 -11.25
C HIS A 58 41.04 24.90 -10.34
N CYS A 59 40.71 25.54 -9.22
CA CYS A 59 41.68 26.01 -8.23
C CYS A 59 41.94 24.95 -7.15
N VAL A 60 43.10 25.05 -6.49
CA VAL A 60 43.51 24.15 -5.41
C VAL A 60 43.42 24.89 -4.07
N PHE A 61 42.61 24.40 -3.15
CA PHE A 61 42.33 24.96 -1.82
C PHE A 61 42.82 24.05 -0.69
N LYS A 62 43.93 23.33 -0.89
CA LYS A 62 44.39 22.37 0.11
C LYS A 62 44.83 23.09 1.38
N HIS A 63 44.33 22.62 2.53
CA HIS A 63 44.61 23.22 3.83
C HIS A 63 44.24 24.70 3.97
N THR A 64 43.37 25.21 3.10
CA THR A 64 42.95 26.62 3.13
C THR A 64 41.92 26.85 4.23
N ASP A 65 42.03 27.96 4.95
CA ASP A 65 41.06 28.36 5.97
C ASP A 65 39.96 29.22 5.34
N LEU A 66 38.75 28.67 5.19
CA LEU A 66 37.56 29.32 4.60
C LEU A 66 36.49 29.61 5.67
N ILE A 67 36.92 29.93 6.89
CA ILE A 67 36.05 30.03 8.07
C ILE A 67 35.20 31.31 8.01
N TRP A 68 33.88 31.21 8.13
CA TRP A 68 32.95 32.36 8.01
C TRP A 68 33.09 33.15 6.69
N VAL A 69 33.51 32.49 5.63
CA VAL A 69 33.56 33.12 4.30
C VAL A 69 32.16 33.18 3.70
N ASN A 70 31.83 34.30 3.05
CA ASN A 70 30.57 34.44 2.34
C ASN A 70 30.75 34.15 0.85
N CYS A 71 30.38 32.94 0.41
CA CYS A 71 30.47 32.53 -0.99
C CYS A 71 29.11 32.59 -1.71
N GLU A 72 28.06 33.20 -1.14
CA GLU A 72 26.69 33.15 -1.69
C GLU A 72 26.65 33.31 -3.23
N GLY A 73 25.97 32.38 -3.90
CA GLY A 73 25.77 32.43 -5.35
C GLY A 73 27.01 32.18 -6.20
N SER A 74 28.10 31.69 -5.62
CA SER A 74 29.37 31.50 -6.35
C SER A 74 29.43 30.20 -7.13
N LEU A 75 30.17 30.25 -8.23
CA LEU A 75 30.53 29.11 -9.06
C LEU A 75 31.88 28.59 -8.59
N LEU A 76 31.86 27.44 -7.92
CA LEU A 76 32.99 26.80 -7.24
C LEU A 76 33.26 25.39 -7.81
N GLN A 77 32.96 25.15 -9.09
CA GLN A 77 33.08 23.80 -9.68
C GLN A 77 34.53 23.37 -9.90
N HIS A 78 34.75 22.05 -9.89
CA HIS A 78 36.04 21.43 -10.21
C HIS A 78 37.21 21.90 -9.33
N ASN A 79 36.94 22.38 -8.12
CA ASN A 79 37.99 22.80 -7.19
C ASN A 79 38.43 21.64 -6.29
N ASP A 80 39.67 21.72 -5.80
CA ASP A 80 40.19 20.77 -4.81
C ASP A 80 40.20 21.41 -3.41
N PHE A 81 39.17 21.16 -2.62
CA PHE A 81 39.03 21.60 -1.22
C PHE A 81 39.56 20.56 -0.22
N SER A 82 40.40 19.62 -0.65
CA SER A 82 40.88 18.56 0.25
C SER A 82 41.55 19.15 1.48
N GLN A 83 41.12 18.73 2.67
CA GLN A 83 41.64 19.21 3.96
C GLN A 83 41.44 20.72 4.22
N ALA A 84 40.61 21.41 3.44
CA ALA A 84 40.22 22.79 3.69
C ALA A 84 39.26 22.90 4.89
N LYS A 85 39.22 24.07 5.53
CA LYS A 85 38.26 24.37 6.61
C LYS A 85 37.15 25.28 6.12
N LEU A 86 36.04 24.69 5.65
CA LEU A 86 34.82 25.39 5.26
C LEU A 86 33.84 25.51 6.45
N ILE A 87 34.34 25.93 7.60
CA ILE A 87 33.56 25.98 8.84
C ILE A 87 32.68 27.23 8.83
N ALA A 88 31.37 27.04 9.04
CA ALA A 88 30.38 28.13 9.01
C ALA A 88 30.48 29.03 7.75
N THR A 89 30.98 28.47 6.65
CA THR A 89 31.01 29.13 5.34
C THR A 89 29.58 29.24 4.81
N ASN A 90 29.23 30.39 4.26
CA ASN A 90 27.97 30.57 3.56
C ASN A 90 28.11 30.06 2.12
N LEU A 91 27.64 28.84 1.87
CA LEU A 91 27.63 28.19 0.55
C LEU A 91 26.22 28.22 -0.08
N THR A 92 25.35 29.13 0.36
CA THR A 92 24.00 29.22 -0.18
C THR A 92 24.02 29.49 -1.67
N ARG A 93 23.19 28.75 -2.43
CA ARG A 93 23.09 28.89 -3.89
C ARG A 93 24.43 28.73 -4.63
N CYS A 94 25.44 28.12 -4.00
CA CYS A 94 26.73 27.87 -4.64
C CYS A 94 26.66 26.62 -5.52
N ASN A 95 27.53 26.56 -6.52
CA ASN A 95 27.76 25.35 -7.29
C ASN A 95 29.15 24.79 -7.01
N LEU A 96 29.24 23.67 -6.28
CA LEU A 96 30.47 22.95 -6.00
C LEU A 96 30.60 21.66 -6.82
N SER A 97 29.78 21.46 -7.87
CA SER A 97 29.77 20.22 -8.66
C SER A 97 31.17 19.78 -9.06
N HIS A 98 31.42 18.47 -9.01
CA HIS A 98 32.70 17.83 -9.35
C HIS A 98 33.91 18.29 -8.51
N SER A 99 33.70 19.02 -7.42
CA SER A 99 34.79 19.40 -6.51
C SER A 99 35.22 18.24 -5.62
N GLN A 100 36.48 18.27 -5.18
CA GLN A 100 37.03 17.30 -4.24
C GLN A 100 36.94 17.88 -2.82
N LEU A 101 36.19 17.21 -1.94
CA LEU A 101 36.02 17.62 -0.53
C LEU A 101 36.69 16.65 0.45
N ARG A 102 37.66 15.86 -0.01
CA ARG A 102 38.27 14.79 0.80
C ARG A 102 38.88 15.34 2.09
N LEU A 103 38.37 14.88 3.23
CA LEU A 103 38.78 15.35 4.57
C LEU A 103 38.59 16.86 4.79
N ALA A 104 37.77 17.53 3.99
CA ALA A 104 37.38 18.92 4.24
C ALA A 104 36.51 18.98 5.50
N ASN A 105 36.69 20.03 6.29
CA ASN A 105 35.84 20.29 7.44
C ASN A 105 34.71 21.24 7.03
N LEU A 106 33.51 20.70 6.87
CA LEU A 106 32.29 21.42 6.49
C LEU A 106 31.35 21.66 7.69
N LEU A 107 31.87 21.59 8.92
CA LEU A 107 31.07 21.78 10.11
C LEU A 107 30.28 23.10 10.04
N THR A 108 28.96 22.98 10.18
CA THR A 108 27.99 24.09 10.15
C THR A 108 27.99 24.95 8.88
N ALA A 109 28.55 24.47 7.78
CA ALA A 109 28.46 25.16 6.49
C ALA A 109 26.98 25.25 6.04
N ASN A 110 26.56 26.43 5.59
CA ASN A 110 25.22 26.62 5.06
C ASN A 110 25.18 26.27 3.58
N THR A 111 24.71 25.07 3.27
CA THR A 111 24.58 24.56 1.89
C THR A 111 23.18 24.71 1.31
N THR A 112 22.27 25.46 1.94
CA THR A 112 20.88 25.60 1.46
C THR A 112 20.86 26.08 0.00
N ASN A 113 20.09 25.39 -0.87
CA ASN A 113 20.04 25.64 -2.32
C ASN A 113 21.37 25.46 -3.06
N ALA A 114 22.38 24.81 -2.47
CA ALA A 114 23.64 24.53 -3.15
C ALA A 114 23.53 23.34 -4.11
N ILE A 115 24.42 23.31 -5.10
CA ILE A 115 24.63 22.18 -6.00
C ILE A 115 25.94 21.49 -5.58
N LEU A 116 25.82 20.27 -5.07
CA LEU A 116 26.90 19.41 -4.59
C LEU A 116 27.02 18.13 -5.44
N ASP A 117 26.63 18.22 -6.72
CA ASP A 117 26.53 17.06 -7.62
C ASP A 117 27.89 16.43 -7.92
N TYR A 118 27.89 15.11 -8.10
CA TYR A 118 29.07 14.32 -8.49
C TYR A 118 30.25 14.46 -7.53
N ILE A 119 29.98 14.66 -6.24
CA ILE A 119 31.01 14.74 -5.20
C ILE A 119 31.13 13.38 -4.50
N ASP A 120 32.38 12.99 -4.21
CA ASP A 120 32.67 11.81 -3.38
C ASP A 120 32.71 12.19 -1.89
N PHE A 121 31.67 11.83 -1.15
CA PHE A 121 31.56 12.07 0.28
C PHE A 121 32.01 10.85 1.12
N ARG A 122 32.57 9.79 0.53
CA ARG A 122 32.97 8.60 1.32
C ARG A 122 33.90 8.95 2.47
N GLY A 123 33.54 8.48 3.67
CA GLY A 123 34.31 8.69 4.89
C GLY A 123 34.38 10.13 5.39
N GLN A 124 33.60 11.06 4.82
CA GLN A 124 33.44 12.41 5.32
C GLN A 124 32.24 12.49 6.26
N ASP A 125 32.31 13.27 7.32
CA ASP A 125 31.11 13.56 8.12
C ASP A 125 30.35 14.73 7.50
N ILE A 126 29.21 14.42 6.89
CA ILE A 126 28.27 15.40 6.32
C ILE A 126 27.00 15.57 7.16
N SER A 127 26.92 14.94 8.33
CA SER A 127 25.72 14.99 9.19
C SER A 127 25.42 16.40 9.71
N GLY A 128 26.45 17.27 9.77
CA GLY A 128 26.35 18.67 10.16
C GLY A 128 26.03 19.66 9.03
N LEU A 129 25.87 19.18 7.79
CA LEU A 129 25.50 20.02 6.66
C LEU A 129 24.01 20.38 6.64
N MET A 130 23.68 21.57 6.16
CA MET A 130 22.30 21.95 5.85
C MET A 130 21.89 21.40 4.48
N LEU A 131 21.39 20.17 4.43
CA LEU A 131 21.11 19.46 3.18
C LEU A 131 19.70 19.69 2.61
N ARG A 132 18.92 20.60 3.21
CA ARG A 132 17.61 21.01 2.69
C ARG A 132 17.73 21.78 1.38
N ASP A 133 16.87 21.42 0.42
CA ASP A 133 16.82 22.05 -0.92
C ASP A 133 18.16 21.95 -1.69
N VAL A 134 18.99 20.95 -1.38
CA VAL A 134 20.32 20.74 -2.01
C VAL A 134 20.25 19.78 -3.17
N SER A 135 21.10 19.96 -4.17
CA SER A 135 21.35 18.95 -5.21
C SER A 135 22.58 18.11 -4.86
N LEU A 136 22.42 16.79 -4.84
CA LEU A 136 23.44 15.77 -4.58
C LEU A 136 23.46 14.73 -5.73
N VAL A 137 23.06 15.13 -6.94
CA VAL A 137 22.89 14.23 -8.09
C VAL A 137 24.20 13.49 -8.37
N GLY A 138 24.11 12.16 -8.53
CA GLY A 138 25.28 11.31 -8.82
C GLY A 138 26.37 11.30 -7.75
N SER A 139 26.13 11.86 -6.56
CA SER A 139 27.14 11.92 -5.49
C SER A 139 27.32 10.57 -4.81
N ASN A 140 28.51 10.32 -4.27
CA ASN A 140 28.80 9.10 -3.54
C ASN A 140 28.63 9.32 -2.04
N LEU A 141 27.54 8.79 -1.49
CA LEU A 141 27.14 8.86 -0.08
C LEU A 141 27.29 7.49 0.61
N THR A 142 28.13 6.61 0.07
CA THR A 142 28.30 5.24 0.60
C THR A 142 28.70 5.27 2.09
N GLY A 143 27.97 4.55 2.93
CA GLY A 143 28.25 4.38 4.36
C GLY A 143 27.93 5.61 5.23
N GLN A 144 27.27 6.63 4.67
CA GLN A 144 27.02 7.88 5.38
C GLN A 144 26.05 7.74 6.56
N GLN A 145 26.30 8.51 7.62
CA GLN A 145 25.45 8.57 8.80
C GLN A 145 24.45 9.73 8.66
N LEU A 146 23.33 9.48 8.01
CA LEU A 146 22.28 10.47 7.69
C LEU A 146 21.01 10.28 8.56
N ALA A 147 21.10 9.51 9.63
CA ALA A 147 19.98 9.28 10.53
C ALA A 147 19.49 10.61 11.12
N ARG A 148 18.19 10.88 11.00
CA ARG A 148 17.54 12.13 11.46
C ARG A 148 18.02 13.42 10.77
N VAL A 149 18.78 13.32 9.69
CA VAL A 149 19.18 14.49 8.89
C VAL A 149 17.98 15.01 8.08
N ASP A 150 17.93 16.33 7.88
CA ASP A 150 16.93 16.98 7.04
C ASP A 150 17.41 17.03 5.57
N LEU A 151 16.81 16.17 4.75
CA LEU A 151 16.97 16.04 3.30
C LEU A 151 15.68 16.45 2.56
N THR A 152 14.89 17.34 3.16
CA THR A 152 13.65 17.85 2.55
C THR A 152 13.97 18.56 1.23
N ASN A 153 13.24 18.21 0.17
CA ASN A 153 13.40 18.67 -1.21
C ASN A 153 14.79 18.44 -1.83
N THR A 154 15.62 17.59 -1.23
CA THR A 154 16.95 17.29 -1.78
C THR A 154 16.84 16.49 -3.07
N ASN A 155 17.61 16.86 -4.09
CA ASN A 155 17.74 16.07 -5.31
C ASN A 155 18.89 15.08 -5.18
N LEU A 156 18.57 13.81 -4.97
CA LEU A 156 19.51 12.70 -4.82
C LEU A 156 19.56 11.81 -6.06
N GLU A 157 19.00 12.23 -7.19
CA GLU A 157 18.92 11.41 -8.40
C GLU A 157 20.27 10.79 -8.78
N GLY A 158 20.30 9.47 -8.96
CA GLY A 158 21.52 8.73 -9.29
C GLY A 158 22.58 8.65 -8.17
N ALA A 159 22.30 9.15 -6.96
CA ALA A 159 23.26 9.09 -5.86
C ALA A 159 23.50 7.65 -5.39
N ASN A 160 24.73 7.37 -4.95
CA ASN A 160 25.06 6.09 -4.34
C ASN A 160 24.89 6.17 -2.82
N LEU A 161 23.79 5.63 -2.31
CA LEU A 161 23.43 5.55 -0.89
C LEU A 161 23.73 4.18 -0.28
N GLN A 162 24.58 3.37 -0.92
CA GLN A 162 24.94 2.05 -0.43
C GLN A 162 25.41 2.11 1.04
N ASP A 163 24.88 1.21 1.88
CA ASP A 163 25.19 1.12 3.32
C ASP A 163 24.96 2.42 4.13
N ALA A 164 24.26 3.42 3.58
CA ALA A 164 23.94 4.66 4.29
C ALA A 164 22.83 4.43 5.33
N ASP A 165 22.94 5.09 6.48
CA ASP A 165 21.88 5.12 7.49
C ASP A 165 21.00 6.35 7.29
N LEU A 166 19.79 6.16 6.75
CA LEU A 166 18.74 7.17 6.58
C LEU A 166 17.61 6.98 7.60
N SER A 167 17.84 6.23 8.68
CA SER A 167 16.80 5.93 9.67
C SER A 167 16.24 7.21 10.29
N ASN A 168 14.92 7.36 10.22
CA ASN A 168 14.20 8.57 10.68
C ASN A 168 14.65 9.89 10.01
N ALA A 169 15.29 9.84 8.83
CA ALA A 169 15.61 11.04 8.06
C ALA A 169 14.34 11.74 7.53
N LEU A 170 14.41 13.06 7.33
CA LEU A 170 13.34 13.82 6.68
C LEU A 170 13.63 13.87 5.19
N LEU A 171 12.87 13.17 4.37
CA LEU A 171 13.05 13.07 2.91
C LEU A 171 11.82 13.62 2.18
N ALA A 172 11.07 14.53 2.81
CA ALA A 172 9.84 15.04 2.23
C ALA A 172 10.15 15.77 0.91
N GLY A 173 9.46 15.41 -0.17
CA GLY A 173 9.70 15.99 -1.51
C GLY A 173 11.03 15.62 -2.16
N ALA A 174 11.83 14.72 -1.57
CA ALA A 174 13.14 14.34 -2.13
C ALA A 174 13.01 13.58 -3.46
N ARG A 175 13.95 13.79 -4.38
CA ARG A 175 14.04 13.03 -5.65
C ARG A 175 15.09 11.94 -5.50
N LEU A 176 14.70 10.67 -5.54
CA LEU A 176 15.54 9.50 -5.27
C LEU A 176 15.57 8.52 -6.46
N ILE A 177 15.16 8.97 -7.65
CA ILE A 177 15.16 8.19 -8.89
C ILE A 177 16.59 7.68 -9.18
N ASN A 178 16.71 6.43 -9.62
CA ASN A 178 17.99 5.79 -9.96
C ASN A 178 19.04 5.74 -8.84
N CYS A 179 18.65 5.91 -7.57
CA CYS A 179 19.57 5.76 -6.44
C CYS A 179 19.96 4.29 -6.21
N ASN A 180 21.19 4.08 -5.72
CA ASN A 180 21.60 2.79 -5.17
C ASN A 180 21.36 2.75 -3.66
N PHE A 181 20.40 1.94 -3.21
CA PHE A 181 20.07 1.75 -1.79
C PHE A 181 20.58 0.43 -1.20
N GLN A 182 21.47 -0.29 -1.90
CA GLN A 182 21.96 -1.59 -1.41
C GLN A 182 22.51 -1.47 0.02
N GLY A 183 21.94 -2.22 0.96
CA GLY A 183 22.37 -2.19 2.38
C GLY A 183 21.98 -0.93 3.16
N ALA A 184 21.31 0.04 2.54
CA ALA A 184 20.87 1.26 3.21
C ALA A 184 19.75 0.99 4.22
N ARG A 185 19.64 1.84 5.24
CA ARG A 185 18.62 1.73 6.29
C ARG A 185 17.64 2.89 6.18
N LEU A 186 16.37 2.62 5.92
CA LEU A 186 15.31 3.64 5.79
C LEU A 186 14.28 3.58 6.92
N SER A 187 14.44 2.70 7.91
CA SER A 187 13.42 2.48 8.96
C SER A 187 12.96 3.80 9.61
N GLY A 188 11.64 4.02 9.62
CA GLY A 188 11.01 5.24 10.17
C GLY A 188 11.26 6.55 9.41
N ALA A 189 11.89 6.53 8.22
CA ALA A 189 12.10 7.74 7.42
C ALA A 189 10.78 8.40 7.01
N LEU A 190 10.80 9.74 6.87
CA LEU A 190 9.65 10.54 6.47
C LEU A 190 9.79 10.96 5.00
N CYS A 191 9.31 10.10 4.10
CA CYS A 191 9.42 10.20 2.65
C CYS A 191 8.15 10.80 2.00
N LYS A 192 7.45 11.69 2.69
CA LYS A 192 6.20 12.27 2.19
C LYS A 192 6.43 13.00 0.86
N SER A 193 5.65 12.70 -0.17
CA SER A 193 5.81 13.31 -1.51
C SER A 193 7.18 13.10 -2.17
N ALA A 194 7.98 12.15 -1.69
CA ALA A 194 9.25 11.79 -2.33
C ALA A 194 9.02 10.99 -3.61
N ASN A 195 10.00 11.03 -4.52
CA ASN A 195 9.97 10.27 -5.77
C ASN A 195 11.03 9.17 -5.75
N PHE A 196 10.59 7.92 -5.72
CA PHE A 196 11.41 6.71 -5.79
C PHE A 196 11.18 5.93 -7.09
N SER A 197 10.55 6.51 -8.11
CA SER A 197 10.10 5.72 -9.27
C SER A 197 11.24 4.92 -9.91
N GLY A 198 10.98 3.65 -10.20
CA GLY A 198 11.94 2.70 -10.77
C GLY A 198 13.09 2.25 -9.86
N VAL A 199 13.10 2.62 -8.58
CA VAL A 199 14.20 2.27 -7.66
C VAL A 199 14.14 0.81 -7.20
N ASP A 200 15.30 0.19 -7.02
CA ASP A 200 15.43 -1.11 -6.37
C ASP A 200 15.46 -0.94 -4.84
N LEU A 201 14.36 -1.35 -4.20
CA LEU A 201 14.17 -1.39 -2.75
C LEU A 201 14.03 -2.84 -2.26
N SER A 202 14.50 -3.81 -3.03
CA SER A 202 14.33 -5.23 -2.72
C SER A 202 15.07 -5.62 -1.44
N GLY A 203 14.42 -6.45 -0.61
CA GLY A 203 14.95 -6.92 0.67
C GLY A 203 15.12 -5.84 1.75
N MET A 204 14.72 -4.59 1.51
CA MET A 204 14.93 -3.50 2.45
C MET A 204 13.98 -3.54 3.66
N ASP A 205 14.48 -3.10 4.81
CA ASP A 205 13.64 -2.80 5.97
C ASP A 205 13.03 -1.40 5.84
N LEU A 206 11.76 -1.36 5.43
CA LEU A 206 10.94 -0.16 5.29
C LEU A 206 9.90 -0.06 6.42
N HIS A 207 10.18 -0.66 7.58
CA HIS A 207 9.29 -0.62 8.73
C HIS A 207 8.99 0.83 9.15
N LYS A 208 7.70 1.15 9.31
CA LYS A 208 7.19 2.47 9.72
C LYS A 208 7.60 3.65 8.84
N VAL A 209 8.07 3.42 7.62
CA VAL A 209 8.37 4.51 6.68
C VAL A 209 7.08 5.22 6.28
N ASP A 210 7.14 6.55 6.19
CA ASP A 210 6.02 7.37 5.71
C ASP A 210 6.22 7.74 4.24
N PHE A 211 5.62 6.96 3.34
CA PHE A 211 5.57 7.19 1.90
C PHE A 211 4.32 7.96 1.46
N SER A 212 3.62 8.67 2.36
CA SER A 212 2.36 9.33 1.98
C SER A 212 2.56 10.32 0.83
N ASN A 213 1.75 10.21 -0.23
CA ASN A 213 1.83 10.98 -1.49
C ASN A 213 3.13 10.77 -2.28
N ALA A 214 3.94 9.77 -1.94
CA ALA A 214 5.15 9.44 -2.67
C ALA A 214 4.84 8.74 -4.01
N ASP A 215 5.81 8.79 -4.91
CA ASP A 215 5.82 7.99 -6.14
C ASP A 215 6.73 6.79 -5.94
N LEU A 216 6.14 5.60 -5.85
CA LEU A 216 6.83 4.30 -5.81
C LEU A 216 6.52 3.48 -7.08
N SER A 217 6.13 4.14 -8.18
CA SER A 217 5.85 3.47 -9.44
C SER A 217 7.07 2.72 -9.95
N ASP A 218 6.85 1.55 -10.56
CA ASP A 218 7.88 0.68 -11.13
C ASP A 218 9.00 0.24 -10.15
N CYS A 219 8.84 0.46 -8.84
CA CYS A 219 9.82 0.06 -7.84
C CYS A 219 9.93 -1.46 -7.70
N ASP A 220 11.13 -1.92 -7.36
CA ASP A 220 11.34 -3.30 -6.91
C ASP A 220 11.21 -3.38 -5.39
N LEU A 221 10.11 -3.92 -4.89
CA LEU A 221 9.84 -4.09 -3.44
C LEU A 221 9.87 -5.57 -3.03
N ARG A 222 10.48 -6.44 -3.85
CA ARG A 222 10.52 -7.88 -3.59
C ARG A 222 11.21 -8.18 -2.28
N SER A 223 10.60 -9.01 -1.43
CA SER A 223 11.09 -9.35 -0.09
C SER A 223 11.33 -8.15 0.84
N ALA A 224 10.82 -6.95 0.52
CA ALA A 224 10.92 -5.78 1.39
C ALA A 224 9.92 -5.86 2.55
N SER A 225 10.25 -5.21 3.67
CA SER A 225 9.37 -5.12 4.84
C SER A 225 8.66 -3.76 4.89
N LEU A 226 7.41 -3.69 4.42
CA LEU A 226 6.53 -2.52 4.53
C LEU A 226 5.67 -2.55 5.80
N SER A 227 6.09 -3.31 6.82
CA SER A 227 5.31 -3.45 8.05
C SER A 227 5.07 -2.08 8.71
N LYS A 228 3.81 -1.74 8.96
CA LYS A 228 3.38 -0.44 9.51
C LYS A 228 3.80 0.79 8.70
N ALA A 229 4.18 0.62 7.44
CA ALA A 229 4.46 1.74 6.55
C ALA A 229 3.18 2.50 6.21
N LYS A 230 3.28 3.81 5.97
CA LYS A 230 2.17 4.64 5.53
C LYS A 230 2.32 4.93 4.04
N LEU A 231 1.33 4.56 3.24
CA LEU A 231 1.30 4.69 1.78
C LEU A 231 0.02 5.44 1.33
N MET A 232 -0.41 6.42 2.11
CA MET A 232 -1.63 7.17 1.80
C MET A 232 -1.43 8.01 0.54
N ASN A 233 -2.33 7.90 -0.46
CA ASN A 233 -2.21 8.57 -1.77
C ASN A 233 -0.92 8.23 -2.54
N THR A 234 -0.22 7.14 -2.20
CA THR A 234 1.02 6.73 -2.87
C THR A 234 0.71 6.09 -4.22
N ASP A 235 1.62 6.23 -5.19
CA ASP A 235 1.55 5.47 -6.44
C ASP A 235 2.41 4.21 -6.35
N LEU A 236 1.80 3.03 -6.51
CA LEU A 236 2.45 1.72 -6.61
C LEU A 236 2.27 1.09 -8.00
N SER A 237 1.87 1.87 -9.01
CA SER A 237 1.68 1.34 -10.35
C SER A 237 2.98 0.75 -10.91
N GLY A 238 2.94 -0.52 -11.33
CA GLY A 238 4.10 -1.23 -11.86
C GLY A 238 5.06 -1.79 -10.80
N ALA A 239 4.79 -1.60 -9.50
CA ALA A 239 5.66 -2.11 -8.45
C ALA A 239 5.72 -3.65 -8.41
N LYS A 240 6.88 -4.20 -8.06
CA LYS A 240 7.08 -5.63 -7.84
C LYS A 240 6.96 -5.95 -6.35
N LEU A 241 5.95 -6.73 -5.96
CA LEU A 241 5.53 -6.94 -4.57
C LEU A 241 5.66 -8.41 -4.10
N TRP A 242 6.38 -9.25 -4.86
CA TRP A 242 6.59 -10.65 -4.47
C TRP A 242 7.29 -10.73 -3.10
N ASP A 243 6.72 -11.52 -2.18
CA ASP A 243 7.26 -11.76 -0.85
C ASP A 243 7.40 -10.49 0.03
N THR A 244 6.69 -9.41 -0.30
CA THR A 244 6.70 -8.18 0.52
C THR A 244 5.90 -8.39 1.80
N ASN A 245 6.47 -8.03 2.97
CA ASN A 245 5.74 -8.03 4.23
C ASN A 245 4.88 -6.76 4.35
N THR A 246 3.56 -6.92 4.27
CA THR A 246 2.56 -5.83 4.26
C THR A 246 1.83 -5.65 5.60
N THR A 247 2.32 -6.29 6.67
CA THR A 247 1.60 -6.33 7.96
C THR A 247 1.35 -4.93 8.54
N GLY A 248 0.08 -4.53 8.65
CA GLY A 248 -0.33 -3.25 9.22
C GLY A 248 0.04 -2.02 8.40
N TRP A 249 0.36 -2.17 7.12
CA TRP A 249 0.56 -1.01 6.24
C TRP A 249 -0.74 -0.22 6.06
N LEU A 250 -0.64 1.08 5.81
CA LEU A 250 -1.80 1.97 5.60
C LEU A 250 -1.83 2.46 4.16
N ILE A 251 -2.77 1.96 3.35
CA ILE A 251 -2.80 2.19 1.90
C ILE A 251 -4.02 3.02 1.44
N ASN A 252 -4.46 3.94 2.29
CA ASN A 252 -5.65 4.76 2.02
C ASN A 252 -5.49 5.58 0.73
N ASN A 253 -6.48 5.53 -0.17
CA ASN A 253 -6.46 6.22 -1.47
C ASN A 253 -5.23 5.88 -2.33
N ILE A 254 -4.65 4.69 -2.16
CA ILE A 254 -3.49 4.29 -2.94
C ILE A 254 -3.83 4.17 -4.42
N ARG A 255 -2.91 4.58 -5.28
CA ARG A 255 -3.02 4.38 -6.73
C ARG A 255 -2.19 3.18 -7.12
N CYS A 256 -2.81 2.18 -7.71
CA CYS A 256 -2.10 1.06 -8.31
C CYS A 256 -2.93 0.55 -9.49
N THR A 257 -2.47 0.84 -10.70
CA THR A 257 -3.12 0.35 -11.94
C THR A 257 -2.76 -1.10 -12.25
N HIS A 258 -1.57 -1.52 -11.83
CA HIS A 258 -1.08 -2.87 -11.95
C HIS A 258 0.11 -3.09 -11.01
N SER A 259 0.41 -4.34 -10.67
CA SER A 259 1.61 -4.74 -9.94
C SER A 259 2.05 -6.15 -10.34
N TYR A 260 3.24 -6.55 -9.90
CA TYR A 260 3.81 -7.87 -10.17
C TYR A 260 3.97 -8.65 -8.87
N TRP A 261 3.35 -9.82 -8.78
CA TRP A 261 3.39 -10.68 -7.60
C TRP A 261 4.28 -11.91 -7.79
N ASP A 262 4.89 -12.10 -8.96
CA ASP A 262 5.81 -13.20 -9.22
C ASP A 262 7.26 -12.83 -8.90
N LYS A 263 8.06 -13.83 -8.53
CA LYS A 263 9.48 -13.65 -8.20
C LYS A 263 10.27 -12.99 -9.33
N ALA A 264 9.91 -13.23 -10.59
CA ALA A 264 10.60 -12.68 -11.75
C ALA A 264 10.14 -11.26 -12.12
N GLY A 265 9.03 -10.76 -11.56
CA GLY A 265 8.45 -9.46 -11.87
C GLY A 265 7.93 -9.36 -13.31
N LYS A 266 7.34 -10.43 -13.84
CA LYS A 266 6.87 -10.52 -15.23
C LYS A 266 5.35 -10.68 -15.36
N GLN A 267 4.69 -11.29 -14.39
CA GLN A 267 3.25 -11.54 -14.43
C GLN A 267 2.49 -10.32 -13.93
N LYS A 268 1.98 -9.55 -14.89
CA LYS A 268 1.23 -8.32 -14.62
C LYS A 268 -0.16 -8.65 -14.08
N THR A 269 -0.43 -8.22 -12.85
CA THR A 269 -1.78 -8.19 -12.27
C THR A 269 -2.34 -6.79 -12.41
N ALA A 270 -3.36 -6.60 -13.23
CA ALA A 270 -4.02 -5.30 -13.41
C ALA A 270 -5.15 -5.10 -12.39
N TYR A 271 -5.39 -3.86 -12.00
CA TYR A 271 -6.44 -3.46 -11.07
C TYR A 271 -7.34 -2.41 -11.67
N ARG A 272 -8.64 -2.52 -11.41
CA ARG A 272 -9.61 -1.44 -11.61
C ARG A 272 -9.42 -0.36 -10.55
N MET A 273 -10.10 0.77 -10.76
CA MET A 273 -10.11 1.88 -9.81
C MET A 273 -10.48 1.39 -8.40
N HIS A 274 -9.65 1.74 -7.40
CA HIS A 274 -9.75 1.32 -5.99
C HIS A 274 -9.67 -0.19 -5.70
N GLU A 275 -9.52 -1.05 -6.70
CA GLU A 275 -9.51 -2.51 -6.50
C GLU A 275 -8.30 -2.97 -5.67
N PHE A 276 -7.12 -2.36 -5.88
CA PHE A 276 -5.94 -2.67 -5.07
C PHE A 276 -6.18 -2.40 -3.58
N GLU A 277 -6.72 -1.23 -3.24
CA GLU A 277 -7.05 -0.89 -1.85
C GLU A 277 -8.11 -1.84 -1.28
N ARG A 278 -9.18 -2.12 -2.04
CA ARG A 278 -10.25 -3.05 -1.64
C ARG A 278 -9.72 -4.44 -1.30
N ILE A 279 -8.74 -4.91 -2.07
CA ILE A 279 -8.11 -6.19 -1.83
C ILE A 279 -7.19 -6.05 -0.63
N PHE A 280 -6.14 -5.23 -0.68
CA PHE A 280 -5.03 -5.35 0.27
C PHE A 280 -5.12 -4.49 1.55
N ALA A 281 -6.12 -3.63 1.69
CA ALA A 281 -6.29 -2.84 2.91
C ALA A 281 -6.91 -3.66 4.04
N GLU A 282 -6.67 -3.23 5.28
CA GLU A 282 -7.38 -3.78 6.44
C GLU A 282 -8.90 -3.59 6.29
N ALA A 283 -9.67 -4.54 6.83
CA ALA A 283 -11.12 -4.48 6.78
C ALA A 283 -11.63 -3.17 7.42
N ILE A 284 -12.50 -2.45 6.72
CA ILE A 284 -13.11 -1.24 7.25
C ILE A 284 -13.88 -1.61 8.51
N THR A 285 -13.49 -1.01 9.63
CA THR A 285 -14.16 -1.16 10.92
C THR A 285 -14.73 0.19 11.31
N ILE A 286 -16.04 0.21 11.61
CA ILE A 286 -16.76 1.36 12.14
C ILE A 286 -16.90 1.16 13.65
N GLU A 287 -16.50 2.16 14.43
CA GLU A 287 -16.52 2.09 15.89
C GLU A 287 -17.46 3.15 16.48
N LEU A 288 -18.43 2.71 17.28
CA LEU A 288 -19.33 3.59 18.01
C LEU A 288 -19.10 3.47 19.52
N ARG A 289 -18.83 4.60 20.17
CA ARG A 289 -18.52 4.68 21.61
C ARG A 289 -19.70 5.28 22.37
N TYR A 290 -20.43 4.45 23.09
CA TYR A 290 -21.53 4.89 23.93
C TYR A 290 -20.99 5.24 25.32
N PRO A 291 -21.40 6.38 25.93
CA PRO A 291 -20.93 6.82 27.24
C PRO A 291 -21.51 6.00 28.42
N TYR A 292 -22.38 5.04 28.13
CA TYR A 292 -23.02 4.16 29.10
C TYR A 292 -23.18 2.76 28.51
N ARG A 293 -23.58 1.81 29.36
CA ARG A 293 -24.02 0.51 28.90
C ARG A 293 -25.24 0.65 27.99
N LEU A 294 -25.27 -0.15 26.92
CA LEU A 294 -26.40 -0.18 25.99
C LEU A 294 -27.65 -0.71 26.70
N ALA A 295 -28.76 -0.01 26.54
CA ALA A 295 -30.08 -0.42 26.97
C ALA A 295 -30.74 -1.34 25.93
N ASP A 296 -31.74 -2.11 26.33
CA ASP A 296 -32.41 -3.10 25.46
C ASP A 296 -32.94 -2.51 24.15
N HIS A 297 -33.46 -1.28 24.19
CA HIS A 297 -33.94 -0.60 22.98
C HIS A 297 -32.80 -0.14 22.06
N GLU A 298 -31.64 0.24 22.61
CA GLU A 298 -30.45 0.58 21.82
C GLU A 298 -29.93 -0.67 21.12
N LEU A 299 -29.88 -1.82 21.81
CA LEU A 299 -29.54 -3.12 21.23
C LEU A 299 -30.52 -3.54 20.12
N ALA A 300 -31.83 -3.37 20.37
CA ALA A 300 -32.87 -3.75 19.41
C ALA A 300 -32.85 -2.91 18.11
N THR A 301 -32.26 -1.71 18.15
CA THR A 301 -32.16 -0.83 16.96
C THR A 301 -30.87 -1.01 16.16
N LEU A 302 -29.87 -1.76 16.67
CA LEU A 302 -28.61 -2.00 15.94
C LEU A 302 -28.80 -2.67 14.57
N PRO A 303 -29.69 -3.67 14.39
CA PRO A 303 -29.94 -4.25 13.06
C PRO A 303 -30.49 -3.23 12.07
N ILE A 304 -31.47 -2.42 12.48
CA ILE A 304 -32.06 -1.36 11.65
C ILE A 304 -30.99 -0.32 11.28
N PHE A 305 -30.10 -0.01 12.22
CA PHE A 305 -28.99 0.88 11.99
C PHE A 305 -27.99 0.33 10.95
N MET A 306 -27.65 -0.96 11.04
CA MET A 306 -26.83 -1.63 10.02
C MET A 306 -27.50 -1.61 8.65
N GLU A 307 -28.81 -1.91 8.59
CA GLU A 307 -29.58 -1.86 7.34
C GLU A 307 -29.60 -0.45 6.75
N HIS A 308 -29.77 0.58 7.58
CA HIS A 308 -29.69 1.98 7.13
C HIS A 308 -28.31 2.32 6.57
N LEU A 309 -27.24 1.98 7.29
CA LEU A 309 -25.87 2.22 6.81
C LEU A 309 -25.59 1.52 5.47
N ALA A 310 -26.07 0.29 5.31
CA ALA A 310 -25.96 -0.46 4.06
C ALA A 310 -26.83 0.15 2.94
N ALA A 311 -28.03 0.66 3.27
CA ALA A 311 -28.94 1.27 2.31
C ALA A 311 -28.44 2.63 1.79
N VAL A 312 -27.79 3.43 2.64
CA VAL A 312 -27.16 4.71 2.24
C VAL A 312 -26.02 4.48 1.25
N HIS A 313 -25.30 3.35 1.39
CA HIS A 313 -24.18 2.99 0.52
C HIS A 313 -24.45 1.67 -0.20
N TRP A 314 -25.27 1.72 -1.26
CA TRP A 314 -25.66 0.54 -2.05
C TRP A 314 -24.47 -0.36 -2.40
N GLY A 315 -24.66 -1.68 -2.27
CA GLY A 315 -23.63 -2.69 -2.51
C GLY A 315 -22.64 -2.87 -1.36
N THR A 316 -22.84 -2.19 -0.22
CA THR A 316 -22.05 -2.38 1.00
C THR A 316 -22.71 -3.41 1.91
N ILE A 317 -21.93 -4.38 2.39
CA ILE A 317 -22.39 -5.36 3.39
C ILE A 317 -21.66 -5.09 4.70
N LEU A 318 -22.43 -4.80 5.75
CA LEU A 318 -21.92 -4.62 7.11
C LEU A 318 -22.32 -5.81 7.98
N ARG A 319 -21.42 -6.17 8.89
CA ARG A 319 -21.69 -7.13 9.97
C ARG A 319 -21.32 -6.53 11.32
N LEU A 320 -22.16 -6.78 12.32
CA LEU A 320 -21.80 -6.53 13.71
C LEU A 320 -20.64 -7.45 14.11
N LYS A 321 -19.48 -6.87 14.42
CA LYS A 321 -18.28 -7.60 14.82
C LYS A 321 -18.28 -7.90 16.31
N SER A 322 -18.60 -6.91 17.14
CA SER A 322 -18.60 -7.08 18.60
C SER A 322 -19.35 -5.95 19.29
N ILE A 323 -19.93 -6.27 20.44
CA ILE A 323 -20.38 -5.32 21.45
C ILE A 323 -19.60 -5.63 22.72
N SER A 324 -18.86 -4.66 23.24
CA SER A 324 -18.02 -4.84 24.43
C SER A 324 -18.19 -3.70 25.40
N ASP A 325 -18.35 -4.02 26.68
CA ASP A 325 -18.29 -3.01 27.75
C ASP A 325 -16.85 -2.52 27.91
N VAL A 326 -16.66 -1.19 27.92
CA VAL A 326 -15.37 -0.53 28.07
C VAL A 326 -15.41 0.42 29.25
N ALA A 327 -14.24 0.82 29.79
CA ALA A 327 -14.18 1.80 30.87
C ALA A 327 -14.89 3.10 30.44
N GLY A 328 -16.00 3.42 31.11
CA GLY A 328 -16.83 4.59 30.76
C GLY A 328 -17.94 4.35 29.74
N GLY A 329 -18.30 3.09 29.41
CA GLY A 329 -19.51 2.81 28.61
C GLY A 329 -19.44 1.52 27.79
N ALA A 330 -19.90 1.58 26.53
CA ALA A 330 -19.92 0.44 25.61
C ALA A 330 -19.33 0.79 24.25
N LEU A 331 -18.66 -0.17 23.62
CA LEU A 331 -18.07 -0.06 22.29
C LEU A 331 -18.75 -1.05 21.35
N VAL A 332 -19.40 -0.52 20.32
CA VAL A 332 -20.01 -1.30 19.24
C VAL A 332 -19.10 -1.21 18.02
N LYS A 333 -18.74 -2.36 17.44
CA LYS A 333 -17.92 -2.43 16.24
C LYS A 333 -18.68 -3.10 15.10
N PHE A 334 -18.72 -2.44 13.96
CA PHE A 334 -19.17 -3.03 12.71
C PHE A 334 -17.97 -3.22 11.79
N VAL A 335 -18.00 -4.28 10.98
CA VAL A 335 -17.03 -4.49 9.91
C VAL A 335 -17.76 -4.51 8.59
N VAL A 336 -17.20 -3.82 7.61
CA VAL A 336 -17.61 -3.91 6.21
C VAL A 336 -16.99 -5.16 5.62
N GLU A 337 -17.83 -6.12 5.27
CA GLU A 337 -17.41 -7.35 4.58
C GLU A 337 -17.26 -7.12 3.08
N GLU A 338 -18.14 -6.30 2.52
CA GLU A 338 -18.12 -5.94 1.12
C GLU A 338 -18.26 -4.43 0.94
N VAL A 339 -17.34 -3.85 0.17
CA VAL A 339 -17.23 -2.40 -0.09
C VAL A 339 -18.06 -1.98 -1.32
N GLY A 340 -18.51 -2.93 -2.14
CA GLY A 340 -19.17 -2.64 -3.42
C GLY A 340 -18.26 -1.91 -4.40
N SER A 341 -18.80 -0.90 -5.10
CA SER A 341 -18.08 -0.06 -6.07
C SER A 341 -17.44 1.19 -5.46
N HIS A 342 -17.53 1.37 -4.14
CA HIS A 342 -17.07 2.58 -3.47
C HIS A 342 -15.54 2.62 -3.30
N ASN A 343 -14.98 3.81 -3.18
CA ASN A 343 -13.62 4.00 -2.66
C ASN A 343 -13.62 3.56 -1.17
N PRO A 344 -12.79 2.58 -0.75
CA PRO A 344 -12.77 2.09 0.63
C PRO A 344 -12.51 3.18 1.67
N THR A 345 -11.58 4.09 1.40
CA THR A 345 -11.23 5.18 2.32
C THR A 345 -12.38 6.17 2.47
N GLU A 346 -13.01 6.57 1.37
CA GLU A 346 -14.16 7.48 1.40
C GLU A 346 -15.37 6.82 2.07
N LEU A 347 -15.66 5.55 1.73
CA LEU A 347 -16.74 4.79 2.33
C LEU A 347 -16.57 4.67 3.85
N LYS A 348 -15.35 4.36 4.33
CA LYS A 348 -15.06 4.32 5.77
C LYS A 348 -15.41 5.64 6.45
N ASN A 349 -14.99 6.77 5.87
CA ASN A 349 -15.23 8.08 6.45
C ASN A 349 -16.73 8.44 6.44
N GLN A 350 -17.43 8.14 5.35
CA GLN A 350 -18.87 8.40 5.21
C GLN A 350 -19.69 7.53 6.17
N LEU A 351 -19.41 6.22 6.23
CA LEU A 351 -20.05 5.30 7.15
C LEU A 351 -19.81 5.70 8.62
N GLN A 352 -18.58 6.08 8.98
CA GLN A 352 -18.26 6.51 10.34
C GLN A 352 -19.02 7.78 10.71
N ALA A 353 -19.06 8.78 9.83
CA ALA A 353 -19.79 10.02 10.07
C ALA A 353 -21.31 9.80 10.19
N GLU A 354 -21.90 8.99 9.30
CA GLU A 354 -23.32 8.65 9.37
C GLU A 354 -23.64 7.83 10.62
N ALA A 355 -22.73 6.94 11.01
CA ALA A 355 -22.84 6.14 12.20
C ALA A 355 -22.87 7.00 13.47
N GLU A 356 -21.94 7.93 13.59
CA GLU A 356 -21.87 8.89 14.70
C GLU A 356 -23.10 9.79 14.77
N ARG A 357 -23.63 10.21 13.61
CA ARG A 357 -24.86 11.02 13.53
C ARG A 357 -26.06 10.28 14.14
N ILE A 358 -26.23 9.01 13.82
CA ILE A 358 -27.35 8.20 14.33
C ILE A 358 -27.13 7.86 15.80
N GLN A 359 -25.89 7.58 16.19
CA GLN A 359 -25.55 7.40 17.60
C GLN A 359 -25.95 8.63 18.44
N LEU A 360 -25.65 9.83 17.97
CA LEU A 360 -26.02 11.06 18.65
C LEU A 360 -27.55 11.21 18.76
N ALA A 361 -28.29 10.86 17.72
CA ALA A 361 -29.75 10.84 17.76
C ALA A 361 -30.30 9.85 18.80
N GLN A 362 -29.74 8.64 18.90
CA GLN A 362 -30.10 7.64 19.93
C GLN A 362 -29.84 8.16 21.35
N LEU A 363 -28.69 8.79 21.57
CA LEU A 363 -28.34 9.38 22.87
C LEU A 363 -29.30 10.51 23.27
N MET A 364 -29.74 11.33 22.30
CA MET A 364 -30.75 12.37 22.53
C MET A 364 -32.13 11.78 22.86
N LEU A 365 -32.52 10.71 22.16
CA LEU A 365 -33.78 9.97 22.40
C LEU A 365 -33.84 9.38 23.82
N ARG A 366 -32.72 8.92 24.38
CA ARG A 366 -32.64 8.39 25.74
C ARG A 366 -33.12 9.39 26.80
N ASN A 367 -32.93 10.68 26.56
CA ASN A 367 -33.32 11.75 27.49
C ASN A 367 -34.70 12.35 27.18
N ASN A 368 -35.39 11.90 26.13
CA ASN A 368 -36.66 12.47 25.68
C ASN A 368 -37.79 11.42 25.66
N THR A 369 -38.45 11.25 26.80
CA THR A 369 -39.52 10.27 27.04
C THR A 369 -40.73 10.44 26.12
N GLN A 370 -41.06 11.68 25.74
CA GLN A 370 -42.19 11.98 24.84
C GLN A 370 -41.92 11.51 23.41
N LEU A 371 -40.69 11.73 22.91
CA LEU A 371 -40.26 11.23 21.59
C LEU A 371 -40.22 9.70 21.54
N HIS A 372 -39.83 9.04 22.64
CA HIS A 372 -39.80 7.58 22.72
C HIS A 372 -41.20 6.97 22.53
N LEU A 373 -42.22 7.58 23.15
CA LEU A 373 -43.62 7.14 23.02
C LEU A 373 -44.13 7.32 21.59
N GLN A 374 -43.89 8.48 21.00
CA GLN A 374 -44.29 8.78 19.61
C GLN A 374 -43.58 7.89 18.59
N LEU A 375 -42.29 7.58 18.80
CA LEU A 375 -41.55 6.68 17.93
C LEU A 375 -42.14 5.27 17.97
N LYS A 376 -42.49 4.78 19.18
CA LYS A 376 -43.09 3.47 19.38
C LYS A 376 -44.44 3.33 18.67
N GLU A 377 -45.29 4.34 18.76
CA GLU A 377 -46.58 4.39 18.05
C GLU A 377 -46.41 4.42 16.53
N LYS A 378 -45.48 5.24 16.01
CA LYS A 378 -45.24 5.34 14.56
C LYS A 378 -44.61 4.08 13.97
N VAL A 379 -43.66 3.44 14.67
CA VAL A 379 -43.05 2.18 14.22
C VAL A 379 -44.09 1.06 14.17
N ALA A 380 -45.01 1.00 15.15
CA ALA A 380 -46.12 0.04 15.14
C ALA A 380 -47.05 0.26 13.94
N ALA A 381 -47.42 1.51 13.65
CA ALA A 381 -48.26 1.84 12.50
C ALA A 381 -47.60 1.50 11.16
N ILE A 382 -46.32 1.83 10.98
CA ILE A 382 -45.57 1.51 9.75
C ILE A 382 -45.48 -0.01 9.53
N ARG A 383 -45.25 -0.78 10.60
CA ARG A 383 -45.17 -2.24 10.55
C ARG A 383 -46.49 -2.88 10.11
N GLU A 384 -47.63 -2.33 10.52
CA GLU A 384 -48.94 -2.88 10.12
C GLU A 384 -49.33 -2.49 8.69
N GLU A 385 -48.99 -1.27 8.25
CA GLU A 385 -49.45 -0.74 6.96
C GLU A 385 -48.53 -1.07 5.78
N PHE A 386 -47.21 -1.02 5.97
CA PHE A 386 -46.24 -1.07 4.87
C PHE A 386 -45.54 -2.43 4.72
N TRP A 387 -45.41 -3.20 5.80
CA TRP A 387 -44.71 -4.49 5.78
C TRP A 387 -45.31 -5.51 4.78
N PRO A 388 -46.64 -5.65 4.64
CA PRO A 388 -47.22 -6.56 3.64
C PRO A 388 -46.90 -6.15 2.20
N ARG A 389 -46.85 -4.84 1.94
CA ARG A 389 -46.64 -4.26 0.60
C ARG A 389 -45.17 -4.30 0.17
N LEU A 390 -44.26 -4.17 1.13
CA LEU A 390 -42.81 -4.37 0.93
C LEU A 390 -42.46 -5.84 0.65
N LEU A 391 -43.18 -6.79 1.26
CA LEU A 391 -43.02 -8.22 0.98
C LEU A 391 -43.46 -8.58 -0.45
N GLU A 392 -44.50 -7.95 -0.98
CA GLU A 392 -44.90 -8.10 -2.40
C GLU A 392 -43.84 -7.53 -3.36
N LEU A 393 -43.35 -6.32 -3.11
CA LEU A 393 -42.34 -5.66 -3.97
C LEU A 393 -40.97 -6.36 -3.96
N ALA A 394 -40.60 -7.01 -2.85
CA ALA A 394 -39.35 -7.76 -2.73
C ALA A 394 -39.32 -9.02 -3.62
N VAL A 395 -40.48 -9.59 -3.96
CA VAL A 395 -40.60 -10.77 -4.83
C VAL A 395 -40.39 -10.39 -6.31
N ASP A 396 -40.77 -9.19 -6.74
CA ASP A 396 -40.69 -8.77 -8.14
C ASP A 396 -39.29 -8.28 -8.56
N HIS A 397 -38.45 -7.82 -7.62
CA HIS A 397 -37.14 -7.21 -7.91
C HIS A 397 -35.94 -8.19 -8.02
N GLU A 398 -36.17 -9.51 -7.96
CA GLU A 398 -35.11 -10.53 -8.07
C GLU A 398 -34.66 -10.84 -9.51
N HIS A 399 -35.34 -10.30 -10.52
CA HIS A 399 -35.06 -10.60 -11.92
C HIS A 399 -34.01 -9.62 -12.50
N GLU A 400 -32.82 -10.17 -12.80
CA GLU A 400 -31.64 -9.54 -13.42
C GLU A 400 -30.86 -8.54 -12.56
N GLN A 401 -29.94 -9.06 -11.74
CA GLN A 401 -28.92 -8.25 -11.06
C GLN A 401 -27.51 -8.82 -11.27
N VAL A 402 -26.58 -7.93 -11.61
CA VAL A 402 -25.14 -8.19 -11.50
C VAL A 402 -24.76 -8.06 -10.02
N ARG A 403 -24.31 -9.15 -9.41
CA ARG A 403 -23.86 -9.19 -8.01
C ARG A 403 -22.42 -9.68 -7.95
N ASN A 404 -21.63 -9.12 -7.03
CA ASN A 404 -20.29 -9.62 -6.78
C ASN A 404 -20.40 -10.78 -5.78
N LEU A 405 -20.21 -12.01 -6.25
CA LEU A 405 -20.46 -13.23 -5.47
C LEU A 405 -19.26 -14.16 -5.55
N THR A 406 -19.11 -15.00 -4.52
CA THR A 406 -18.17 -16.12 -4.57
C THR A 406 -18.86 -17.29 -5.27
N ILE A 407 -18.29 -17.76 -6.37
CA ILE A 407 -18.80 -18.90 -7.12
C ILE A 407 -17.96 -20.12 -6.81
N LEU A 408 -18.62 -21.22 -6.50
CA LEU A 408 -18.04 -22.54 -6.41
C LEU A 408 -18.49 -23.34 -7.63
N PHE A 409 -17.50 -23.83 -8.38
CA PHE A 409 -17.70 -24.78 -9.45
C PHE A 409 -17.10 -26.12 -9.06
N MET A 410 -17.87 -27.18 -9.20
CA MET A 410 -17.47 -28.54 -8.88
C MET A 410 -17.85 -29.48 -10.02
N ASP A 411 -17.02 -30.49 -10.24
CA ASP A 411 -17.26 -31.58 -11.20
C ASP A 411 -16.85 -32.94 -10.60
N LEU A 412 -17.68 -33.97 -10.79
CA LEU A 412 -17.36 -35.36 -10.38
C LEU A 412 -16.58 -36.08 -11.47
N LYS A 413 -15.48 -36.74 -11.09
CA LYS A 413 -14.66 -37.50 -12.03
C LYS A 413 -15.21 -38.91 -12.24
N GLY A 414 -15.23 -39.34 -13.51
CA GLY A 414 -15.60 -40.72 -13.88
C GLY A 414 -17.10 -40.94 -14.06
N PHE A 415 -17.90 -39.88 -14.07
CA PHE A 415 -19.35 -39.93 -14.32
C PHE A 415 -19.73 -40.65 -15.62
N SER A 416 -18.98 -40.40 -16.70
CA SER A 416 -19.19 -41.02 -18.02
C SER A 416 -18.92 -42.54 -18.08
N LYS A 417 -18.44 -43.15 -16.98
CA LYS A 417 -18.17 -44.58 -16.89
C LYS A 417 -19.22 -45.36 -16.08
N TRP A 418 -20.21 -44.68 -15.49
CA TRP A 418 -21.26 -45.33 -14.71
C TRP A 418 -22.32 -45.94 -15.62
N SER A 419 -22.84 -47.11 -15.25
CA SER A 419 -23.97 -47.73 -15.93
C SER A 419 -25.28 -47.02 -15.53
N ASP A 420 -26.30 -47.07 -16.40
CA ASP A 420 -27.58 -46.37 -16.19
C ASP A 420 -28.26 -46.71 -14.85
N GLY A 421 -28.05 -47.92 -14.33
CA GLY A 421 -28.56 -48.36 -13.03
C GLY A 421 -27.83 -47.74 -11.83
N GLU A 422 -26.50 -47.58 -11.91
CA GLU A 422 -25.68 -46.95 -10.85
C GLU A 422 -25.81 -45.42 -10.83
N LEU A 423 -26.10 -44.82 -12.00
CA LEU A 423 -26.15 -43.38 -12.19
C LEU A 423 -27.18 -42.72 -11.27
N SER A 424 -28.38 -43.28 -11.21
CA SER A 424 -29.50 -42.73 -10.42
C SER A 424 -29.23 -42.79 -8.91
N GLU A 425 -28.67 -43.91 -8.43
CA GLU A 425 -28.36 -44.12 -7.01
C GLU A 425 -27.22 -43.21 -6.55
N LYS A 426 -26.12 -43.12 -7.32
CA LYS A 426 -24.99 -42.25 -7.00
C LYS A 426 -25.34 -40.76 -7.07
N LEU A 427 -26.17 -40.34 -8.03
CA LEU A 427 -26.65 -38.96 -8.10
C LEU A 427 -27.60 -38.61 -6.95
N SER A 428 -28.44 -39.55 -6.52
CA SER A 428 -29.28 -39.39 -5.34
C SER A 428 -28.44 -39.22 -4.07
N LEU A 429 -27.42 -40.07 -3.90
CA LEU A 429 -26.46 -39.98 -2.78
C LEU A 429 -25.69 -38.65 -2.81
N PHE A 430 -25.14 -38.25 -3.96
CA PHE A 430 -24.44 -36.98 -4.15
C PHE A 430 -25.32 -35.80 -3.73
N ARG A 431 -26.54 -35.70 -4.26
CA ARG A 431 -27.50 -34.63 -3.91
C ARG A 431 -27.88 -34.67 -2.44
N GLY A 432 -28.06 -35.86 -1.87
CA GLY A 432 -28.39 -36.08 -0.46
C GLY A 432 -27.29 -35.61 0.49
N LEU A 433 -26.02 -35.79 0.12
CA LEU A 433 -24.86 -35.34 0.91
C LEU A 433 -24.59 -33.84 0.75
N VAL A 434 -24.78 -33.28 -0.45
CA VAL A 434 -24.45 -31.88 -0.75
C VAL A 434 -25.53 -30.91 -0.27
N LYS A 435 -26.83 -31.22 -0.44
CA LYS A 435 -27.93 -30.30 -0.06
C LYS A 435 -27.87 -29.80 1.39
N PRO A 436 -27.62 -30.64 2.41
CA PRO A 436 -27.49 -30.19 3.79
C PRO A 436 -26.32 -29.22 3.99
N ILE A 437 -25.20 -29.43 3.28
CA ILE A 437 -24.02 -28.56 3.34
C ILE A 437 -24.34 -27.20 2.73
N LEU A 438 -24.98 -27.18 1.55
CA LEU A 438 -25.39 -25.93 0.90
C LEU A 438 -26.36 -25.12 1.78
N LYS A 439 -27.34 -25.78 2.40
CA LYS A 439 -28.26 -25.13 3.34
C LYS A 439 -27.55 -24.54 4.55
N LYS A 440 -26.54 -25.24 5.07
CA LYS A 440 -25.75 -24.80 6.24
C LYS A 440 -24.94 -23.53 5.95
N PHE A 441 -24.43 -23.37 4.74
CA PHE A 441 -23.65 -22.19 4.33
C PHE A 441 -24.48 -21.13 3.60
N SER A 442 -25.81 -21.20 3.69
CA SER A 442 -26.74 -20.27 3.03
C SER A 442 -26.43 -20.05 1.55
N ALA A 443 -26.15 -21.13 0.84
CA ALA A 443 -25.73 -21.08 -0.55
C ALA A 443 -26.85 -20.56 -1.46
N GLY A 444 -26.54 -19.61 -2.34
CA GLY A 444 -27.47 -19.01 -3.29
C GLY A 444 -27.39 -19.67 -4.68
N HIS A 445 -28.52 -19.72 -5.38
CA HIS A 445 -28.62 -20.22 -6.76
C HIS A 445 -27.92 -21.58 -7.01
N PRO A 446 -28.20 -22.65 -6.23
CA PRO A 446 -27.56 -23.94 -6.44
C PRO A 446 -28.12 -24.62 -7.70
N ASN A 447 -27.26 -24.86 -8.68
CA ASN A 447 -27.56 -25.69 -9.85
C ASN A 447 -26.75 -27.00 -9.77
N MET A 448 -27.47 -28.13 -9.75
CA MET A 448 -26.93 -29.50 -9.64
C MET A 448 -27.39 -30.38 -10.83
N GLU A 449 -27.10 -29.91 -12.03
CA GLU A 449 -27.28 -30.64 -13.27
C GLU A 449 -26.14 -31.65 -13.50
N GLY A 450 -26.52 -32.92 -13.71
CA GLY A 450 -25.57 -34.00 -13.97
C GLY A 450 -24.58 -34.22 -12.82
N ASP A 451 -23.30 -34.25 -13.17
CA ASP A 451 -22.11 -34.41 -12.32
C ASP A 451 -21.52 -33.10 -11.80
N SER A 452 -22.07 -31.96 -12.22
CA SER A 452 -21.57 -30.65 -11.86
C SER A 452 -22.40 -30.00 -10.75
N LEU A 453 -21.72 -29.19 -9.94
CA LEU A 453 -22.36 -28.28 -8.99
C LEU A 453 -21.87 -26.87 -9.24
N ARG A 454 -22.82 -25.96 -9.47
CA ARG A 454 -22.62 -24.52 -9.53
C ARG A 454 -23.40 -23.87 -8.40
N VAL A 455 -22.74 -23.05 -7.61
CA VAL A 455 -23.40 -22.37 -6.49
C VAL A 455 -22.69 -21.07 -6.12
N THR A 456 -23.45 -20.13 -5.57
CA THR A 456 -22.96 -18.81 -5.16
C THR A 456 -22.99 -18.62 -3.65
N PHE A 457 -22.09 -17.78 -3.14
CA PHE A 457 -22.03 -17.36 -1.74
C PHE A 457 -21.78 -15.86 -1.65
N THR A 458 -22.27 -15.24 -0.59
CA THR A 458 -22.11 -13.80 -0.34
C THR A 458 -20.70 -13.41 0.11
N ASN A 459 -19.90 -14.37 0.60
CA ASN A 459 -18.51 -14.11 0.98
C ASN A 459 -17.58 -15.29 0.66
N ALA A 460 -16.30 -14.98 0.46
CA ALA A 460 -15.28 -15.95 0.06
C ALA A 460 -15.05 -17.03 1.12
N THR A 461 -15.07 -16.66 2.40
CA THR A 461 -14.86 -17.59 3.52
C THR A 461 -15.94 -18.69 3.55
N ALA A 462 -17.21 -18.33 3.36
CA ALA A 462 -18.31 -19.29 3.27
C ALA A 462 -18.16 -20.21 2.05
N GLY A 463 -17.81 -19.66 0.89
CA GLY A 463 -17.59 -20.44 -0.32
C GLY A 463 -16.44 -21.45 -0.19
N VAL A 464 -15.30 -21.02 0.35
CA VAL A 464 -14.13 -21.90 0.59
C VAL A 464 -14.41 -22.92 1.69
N SER A 465 -15.10 -22.53 2.76
CA SER A 465 -15.52 -23.47 3.83
C SER A 465 -16.45 -24.55 3.28
N CYS A 466 -17.43 -24.14 2.47
CA CYS A 466 -18.36 -25.04 1.82
C CYS A 466 -17.64 -25.98 0.85
N ALA A 467 -16.73 -25.46 0.01
CA ALA A 467 -15.90 -26.26 -0.88
C ALA A 467 -15.10 -27.33 -0.14
N CYS A 468 -14.40 -26.95 0.94
CA CYS A 468 -13.62 -27.89 1.74
C CYS A 468 -14.52 -28.94 2.41
N MET A 469 -15.69 -28.56 2.92
CA MET A 469 -16.62 -29.49 3.55
C MET A 469 -17.22 -30.47 2.53
N ILE A 470 -17.63 -29.98 1.36
CA ILE A 470 -18.11 -30.79 0.24
C ILE A 470 -17.03 -31.79 -0.18
N ARG A 471 -15.79 -31.34 -0.39
CA ARG A 471 -14.65 -32.22 -0.71
C ARG A 471 -14.51 -33.34 0.31
N ASN A 472 -14.46 -33.00 1.60
CA ASN A 472 -14.22 -33.98 2.65
C ASN A 472 -15.35 -35.02 2.74
N VAL A 473 -16.61 -34.58 2.66
CA VAL A 473 -17.78 -35.46 2.74
C VAL A 473 -17.88 -36.37 1.52
N LEU A 474 -17.69 -35.84 0.32
CA LEU A 474 -17.80 -36.64 -0.91
C LEU A 474 -16.61 -37.58 -1.09
N ASN A 475 -15.39 -37.17 -0.76
CA ASN A 475 -14.23 -38.08 -0.74
C ASN A 475 -14.45 -39.23 0.24
N ALA A 476 -15.03 -38.98 1.43
CA ALA A 476 -15.35 -40.03 2.39
C ALA A 476 -16.44 -40.99 1.89
N ALA A 477 -17.35 -40.50 1.04
CA ALA A 477 -18.36 -41.31 0.37
C ALA A 477 -17.86 -42.01 -0.91
N GLY A 478 -16.56 -41.89 -1.24
CA GLY A 478 -15.93 -42.57 -2.37
C GLY A 478 -16.05 -41.85 -3.72
N PHE A 479 -16.45 -40.58 -3.73
CA PHE A 479 -16.47 -39.77 -4.95
C PHE A 479 -15.11 -39.09 -5.16
N GLU A 480 -14.61 -39.08 -6.39
CA GLU A 480 -13.54 -38.18 -6.82
C GLU A 480 -14.15 -36.92 -7.43
N LEU A 481 -13.66 -35.75 -7.02
CA LEU A 481 -14.18 -34.46 -7.45
C LEU A 481 -13.07 -33.43 -7.67
N ARG A 482 -13.38 -32.36 -8.39
CA ARG A 482 -12.53 -31.18 -8.53
C ARG A 482 -13.35 -29.95 -8.17
N ILE A 483 -12.73 -28.97 -7.52
CA ILE A 483 -13.42 -27.73 -7.15
C ILE A 483 -12.56 -26.51 -7.52
N GLY A 484 -13.19 -25.54 -8.19
CA GLY A 484 -12.66 -24.20 -8.40
C GLY A 484 -13.54 -23.17 -7.72
N VAL A 485 -12.94 -22.21 -7.01
CA VAL A 485 -13.67 -21.11 -6.35
C VAL A 485 -13.13 -19.76 -6.78
N GLU A 486 -14.01 -18.88 -7.24
CA GLU A 486 -13.68 -17.51 -7.66
C GLU A 486 -14.58 -16.48 -6.96
N LEU A 487 -14.09 -15.25 -6.82
CA LEU A 487 -14.88 -14.09 -6.36
C LEU A 487 -14.90 -13.02 -7.45
N GLY A 488 -16.10 -12.65 -7.92
CA GLY A 488 -16.24 -11.56 -8.88
C GLY A 488 -17.69 -11.29 -9.27
N GLU A 489 -17.87 -10.41 -10.27
CA GLU A 489 -19.18 -10.04 -10.80
C GLU A 489 -19.84 -11.23 -11.52
N VAL A 490 -21.08 -11.52 -11.13
CA VAL A 490 -21.93 -12.60 -11.62
C VAL A 490 -23.27 -12.01 -12.00
N LEU A 491 -23.71 -12.29 -13.22
CA LEU A 491 -25.07 -12.01 -13.67
C LEU A 491 -25.91 -13.27 -13.43
N VAL A 492 -27.00 -13.11 -12.68
CA VAL A 492 -28.01 -14.16 -12.55
C VAL A 492 -29.01 -13.98 -13.70
N VAL A 493 -29.05 -14.94 -14.62
CA VAL A 493 -29.91 -14.93 -15.81
C VAL A 493 -31.01 -15.97 -15.64
N HIS A 494 -32.22 -15.66 -16.06
CA HIS A 494 -33.29 -16.64 -16.07
C HIS A 494 -33.20 -17.51 -17.34
N ASN A 495 -33.08 -18.83 -17.19
CA ASN A 495 -33.10 -19.74 -18.33
C ASN A 495 -34.55 -20.13 -18.65
N GLU A 496 -35.11 -19.54 -19.72
CA GLU A 496 -36.49 -19.78 -20.17
C GLU A 496 -36.79 -21.25 -20.53
N VAL A 497 -35.77 -22.08 -20.77
CA VAL A 497 -35.92 -23.49 -21.15
C VAL A 497 -35.98 -24.40 -19.93
N THR A 498 -35.17 -24.14 -18.90
CA THR A 498 -35.09 -24.98 -17.69
C THR A 498 -35.87 -24.42 -16.51
N ASP A 499 -36.37 -23.18 -16.59
CA ASP A 499 -37.06 -22.45 -15.53
C ASP A 499 -36.25 -22.38 -14.21
N VAL A 500 -34.92 -22.38 -14.35
CA VAL A 500 -33.95 -22.34 -13.25
C VAL A 500 -32.97 -21.19 -13.52
N PRO A 501 -32.58 -20.40 -12.49
CA PRO A 501 -31.59 -19.33 -12.67
C PRO A 501 -30.23 -19.92 -13.06
N ASP A 502 -29.64 -19.39 -14.12
CA ASP A 502 -28.27 -19.68 -14.57
C ASP A 502 -27.32 -18.52 -14.18
N LEU A 503 -26.03 -18.81 -14.17
CA LEU A 503 -24.98 -17.90 -13.73
C LEU A 503 -24.03 -17.61 -14.90
N GLU A 504 -23.93 -16.34 -15.26
CA GLU A 504 -23.01 -15.87 -16.30
C GLU A 504 -22.00 -14.87 -15.74
N GLY A 505 -20.80 -14.84 -16.33
CA GLY A 505 -19.79 -13.85 -15.98
C GLY A 505 -18.35 -14.35 -16.08
N VAL A 506 -17.43 -13.39 -15.98
CA VAL A 506 -15.98 -13.69 -16.01
C VAL A 506 -15.58 -14.52 -14.79
N ALA A 507 -16.18 -14.27 -13.63
CA ALA A 507 -15.93 -15.03 -12.41
C ALA A 507 -16.38 -16.50 -12.54
N VAL A 508 -17.53 -16.76 -13.17
CA VAL A 508 -18.03 -18.12 -13.46
C VAL A 508 -17.05 -18.86 -14.36
N SER A 509 -16.59 -18.18 -15.42
CA SER A 509 -15.63 -18.75 -16.36
C SER A 509 -14.30 -19.07 -15.68
N MET A 510 -13.82 -18.22 -14.77
CA MET A 510 -12.58 -18.44 -14.03
C MET A 510 -12.71 -19.58 -13.02
N ALA A 511 -13.80 -19.66 -12.25
CA ALA A 511 -14.08 -20.77 -11.34
C ALA A 511 -14.10 -22.13 -12.06
N ALA A 512 -14.78 -22.21 -13.21
CA ALA A 512 -14.81 -23.41 -14.04
C ALA A 512 -13.43 -23.82 -14.58
N ARG A 513 -12.53 -22.85 -14.80
CA ARG A 513 -11.19 -23.10 -15.33
C ARG A 513 -10.24 -23.56 -14.23
N MET A 514 -10.39 -23.02 -13.03
CA MET A 514 -9.71 -23.52 -11.83
C MET A 514 -10.17 -24.93 -11.48
N GLU A 515 -11.46 -25.25 -11.58
CA GLU A 515 -11.94 -26.63 -11.44
C GLU A 515 -11.24 -27.57 -12.45
N ALA A 516 -11.26 -27.22 -13.74
CA ALA A 516 -10.68 -28.05 -14.78
C ALA A 516 -9.14 -28.21 -14.67
N ALA A 517 -8.51 -27.32 -13.92
CA ALA A 517 -7.09 -27.28 -13.58
C ALA A 517 -6.74 -28.09 -12.31
N ALA A 518 -7.72 -28.32 -11.43
CA ALA A 518 -7.53 -28.98 -10.15
C ALA A 518 -7.27 -30.49 -10.32
N GLU A 519 -6.41 -31.03 -9.45
CA GLU A 519 -6.25 -32.47 -9.28
C GLU A 519 -7.46 -33.08 -8.54
N PRO A 520 -7.74 -34.40 -8.71
CA PRO A 520 -8.82 -35.05 -7.98
C PRO A 520 -8.66 -34.89 -6.46
N GLY A 521 -9.69 -34.35 -5.81
CA GLY A 521 -9.70 -34.01 -4.38
C GLY A 521 -9.09 -32.64 -4.06
N GLU A 522 -8.69 -31.83 -5.04
CA GLU A 522 -8.12 -30.50 -4.83
C GLU A 522 -9.21 -29.41 -4.91
N VAL A 523 -9.01 -28.36 -4.12
CA VAL A 523 -9.80 -27.11 -4.17
C VAL A 523 -8.83 -26.01 -4.59
N LEU A 524 -9.01 -25.46 -5.78
CA LEU A 524 -8.22 -24.34 -6.28
C LEU A 524 -8.99 -23.03 -6.16
N VAL A 525 -8.28 -22.00 -5.71
CA VAL A 525 -8.83 -20.65 -5.56
C VAL A 525 -7.91 -19.61 -6.17
N SER A 526 -8.48 -18.49 -6.61
CA SER A 526 -7.70 -17.37 -7.13
C SER A 526 -7.02 -16.59 -6.01
N GLN A 527 -6.06 -15.73 -6.38
CA GLN A 527 -5.45 -14.77 -5.45
C GLN A 527 -6.50 -13.88 -4.76
N ARG A 528 -7.60 -13.54 -5.45
CA ARG A 528 -8.71 -12.76 -4.90
C ARG A 528 -9.41 -13.51 -3.76
N VAL A 529 -9.79 -14.77 -4.01
CA VAL A 529 -10.46 -15.60 -3.01
C VAL A 529 -9.55 -15.89 -1.83
N ARG A 530 -8.27 -16.20 -2.08
CA ARG A 530 -7.25 -16.38 -1.04
C ARG A 530 -7.24 -15.16 -0.11
N HIS A 531 -7.10 -13.95 -0.65
CA HIS A 531 -6.99 -12.74 0.16
C HIS A 531 -8.15 -12.60 1.17
N TYR A 532 -9.40 -12.78 0.73
CA TYR A 532 -10.55 -12.65 1.61
C TYR A 532 -10.69 -13.82 2.60
N ALA A 533 -10.35 -15.04 2.19
CA ALA A 533 -10.47 -16.23 3.03
C ALA A 533 -9.31 -16.37 4.04
N GLU A 534 -8.11 -15.85 3.74
CA GLU A 534 -6.92 -15.89 4.61
C GLU A 534 -7.14 -15.12 5.93
N ARG A 535 -8.00 -14.09 5.92
CA ARG A 535 -8.40 -13.32 7.12
C ARG A 535 -9.10 -14.15 8.20
N SER A 536 -9.58 -15.34 7.86
CA SER A 536 -10.28 -16.21 8.79
C SER A 536 -9.36 -17.09 9.65
N GLU A 537 -8.07 -17.19 9.30
CA GLU A 537 -7.09 -18.11 9.91
C GLU A 537 -7.48 -19.60 9.83
N LEU A 538 -8.43 -19.96 8.95
CA LEU A 538 -8.96 -21.32 8.83
C LEU A 538 -8.22 -22.18 7.81
N PHE A 539 -7.53 -21.53 6.89
CA PHE A 539 -7.01 -22.14 5.68
C PHE A 539 -5.53 -21.87 5.52
N GLN A 540 -4.84 -22.84 4.96
CA GLN A 540 -3.49 -22.72 4.45
C GLN A 540 -3.55 -22.83 2.93
N PHE A 541 -2.90 -21.89 2.24
CA PHE A 541 -2.92 -21.76 0.80
C PHE A 541 -1.55 -22.13 0.24
N THR A 542 -1.50 -23.11 -0.66
CA THR A 542 -0.26 -23.51 -1.34
C THR A 542 -0.26 -23.02 -2.79
N PRO A 543 0.75 -22.26 -3.24
CA PRO A 543 0.78 -21.72 -4.61
C PRO A 543 0.83 -22.81 -5.67
N ARG A 544 0.06 -22.64 -6.74
CA ARG A 544 -0.03 -23.52 -7.90
C ARG A 544 -0.01 -22.67 -9.17
N HIS A 545 0.66 -23.16 -10.19
CA HIS A 545 0.70 -22.54 -11.51
C HIS A 545 0.09 -23.50 -12.50
N VAL A 546 -1.03 -23.13 -13.12
CA VAL A 546 -1.75 -24.03 -14.01
C VAL A 546 -1.97 -23.37 -15.38
N PRO A 547 -1.63 -24.03 -16.50
CA PRO A 547 -1.88 -23.50 -17.83
C PRO A 547 -3.38 -23.48 -18.16
N LEU A 548 -3.84 -22.38 -18.75
CA LEU A 548 -5.21 -22.22 -19.21
C LEU A 548 -5.48 -23.10 -20.43
N LYS A 549 -6.48 -23.98 -20.32
CA LYS A 549 -6.94 -24.82 -21.44
C LYS A 549 -7.71 -24.05 -22.51
N LYS A 550 -8.32 -22.91 -22.16
CA LYS A 550 -9.06 -21.99 -23.05
C LYS A 550 -8.92 -20.55 -22.53
N SER A 551 -9.05 -19.55 -23.41
CA SER A 551 -9.00 -18.13 -23.05
C SER A 551 -10.11 -17.71 -22.07
N ILE A 552 -9.83 -16.67 -21.28
CA ILE A 552 -10.75 -16.06 -20.30
C ILE A 552 -10.52 -14.56 -20.28
N GLY A 553 -11.52 -13.76 -20.67
CA GLY A 553 -11.38 -12.30 -20.70
C GLY A 553 -10.18 -11.87 -21.56
N SER A 554 -9.18 -11.25 -20.95
CA SER A 554 -7.94 -10.82 -21.61
C SER A 554 -6.82 -11.88 -21.65
N LEU A 555 -7.00 -13.03 -21.01
CA LEU A 555 -5.99 -14.09 -20.90
C LEU A 555 -6.11 -15.10 -22.04
N ALA A 556 -4.99 -15.42 -22.68
CA ALA A 556 -4.94 -16.34 -23.83
C ALA A 556 -4.86 -17.81 -23.42
N GLN A 557 -5.26 -18.71 -24.33
CA GLN A 557 -5.07 -20.15 -24.14
C GLN A 557 -3.56 -20.49 -24.04
N GLY A 558 -3.17 -21.29 -23.05
CA GLY A 558 -1.79 -21.67 -22.77
C GLY A 558 -1.07 -20.77 -21.76
N GLU A 559 -1.62 -19.61 -21.40
CA GLU A 559 -1.06 -18.77 -20.32
C GLU A 559 -1.23 -19.46 -18.96
N THR A 560 -0.21 -19.38 -18.10
CA THR A 560 -0.26 -19.93 -16.75
C THR A 560 -0.92 -18.95 -15.79
N ILE A 561 -1.94 -19.40 -15.07
CA ILE A 561 -2.55 -18.65 -13.97
C ILE A 561 -1.94 -19.09 -12.64
N GLU A 562 -1.65 -18.12 -11.77
CA GLU A 562 -1.34 -18.37 -10.37
C GLU A 562 -2.65 -18.59 -9.60
N CYS A 563 -2.77 -19.73 -8.95
CA CYS A 563 -3.88 -20.10 -8.10
C CYS A 563 -3.34 -20.77 -6.83
N PHE A 564 -4.22 -21.07 -5.88
CA PHE A 564 -3.83 -21.60 -4.58
C PHE A 564 -4.65 -22.84 -4.25
N ALA A 565 -3.97 -23.93 -3.94
CA ALA A 565 -4.62 -25.11 -3.39
C ALA A 565 -4.88 -24.92 -1.89
N VAL A 566 -6.11 -25.25 -1.47
CA VAL A 566 -6.61 -24.97 -0.12
C VAL A 566 -6.55 -26.19 0.79
N HIS A 567 -5.86 -26.03 1.91
CA HIS A 567 -5.84 -27.00 3.02
C HIS A 567 -6.48 -26.38 4.27
N THR A 568 -7.26 -27.17 5.00
CA THR A 568 -7.93 -26.73 6.23
C THR A 568 -6.99 -26.94 7.42
N VAL A 569 -6.76 -25.90 8.23
CA VAL A 569 -5.81 -25.93 9.35
C VAL A 569 -6.47 -26.40 10.66
N LYS A 570 -7.78 -26.14 10.82
CA LYS A 570 -8.59 -26.61 11.95
C LYS A 570 -9.66 -27.59 11.49
N ASN A 571 -10.07 -28.48 12.38
CA ASN A 571 -11.16 -29.41 12.11
C ASN A 571 -12.44 -28.59 11.90
N ILE A 572 -13.01 -28.60 10.69
CA ILE A 572 -14.25 -27.86 10.36
C ILE A 572 -15.41 -28.25 11.30
N GLN A 573 -15.34 -29.43 11.94
CA GLN A 573 -16.31 -29.89 12.93
C GLN A 573 -16.25 -29.13 14.27
N GLU A 574 -15.09 -28.66 14.73
CA GLU A 574 -14.95 -27.93 16.00
C GLU A 574 -15.36 -26.45 15.90
N MET A 575 -15.52 -25.97 14.67
CA MET A 575 -15.81 -24.57 14.35
C MET A 575 -17.29 -24.15 14.47
N LEU A 576 -18.17 -25.05 14.92
CA LEU A 576 -19.63 -24.87 14.83
C LEU A 576 -20.36 -25.14 16.16
N ALA A 577 -19.66 -24.96 17.28
CA ALA A 577 -20.29 -24.84 18.60
C ALA A 577 -20.61 -23.37 18.91
#